data_AF-A0A1Q6IF90-F1
#
_entry.id   AF-A0A1Q6IF90-F1
#
_cell.length_a   1.000
_cell.length_b   1.000
_cell.length_c   1.000
_cell.angle_alpha   90.00
_cell.angle_beta   90.00
_cell.angle_gamma   90.00
#
_symmetry.space_group_name_H-M   'P 1'
#
loop_
_entity.id
_entity.type
_entity.pdbx_description
1 polymer ?
#
loop_
_entity_poly.entity_id
_entity_poly.type
_entity_poly.pdbx_seq_one_letter_code
_entity_poly.pdbx_strand_id
1 'polypeptide(L)'
;MWSVYSGYLYEGVFSEKCIAPGIEVEKQSQVLEEKLAERCKLAKGRPCVDFKVVDVNGKEGMFSDYVKPGKYNMLEVWALWCGHCRVVIPH
;
A
#
# COMPACT_ATOMS: atom_id res chain seq x y z
N MET A 1 -17.84 2.73 -21.11
CA MET A 1 -16.67 3.50 -20.61
C MET A 1 -16.04 2.66 -19.48
N TRP A 2 -15.69 1.40 -19.77
CA TRP A 2 -14.34 0.94 -20.15
C TRP A 2 -13.33 1.27 -19.02
N SER A 3 -13.20 0.40 -18.01
CA SER A 3 -12.43 -0.85 -18.07
C SER A 3 -10.90 -0.64 -18.09
N VAL A 4 -10.36 0.19 -17.18
CA VAL A 4 -8.91 0.50 -17.12
C VAL A 4 -8.25 0.28 -15.74
N TYR A 5 -8.98 -0.13 -14.69
CA TYR A 5 -8.38 -0.34 -13.35
C TYR A 5 -8.50 -1.77 -12.82
N SER A 6 -8.39 -2.77 -13.70
CA SER A 6 -8.27 -4.18 -13.32
C SER A 6 -7.12 -4.87 -14.04
N GLY A 7 -5.95 -4.23 -14.05
CA GLY A 7 -4.68 -4.83 -14.48
C GLY A 7 -3.69 -4.68 -13.35
N TYR A 8 -2.89 -5.71 -13.07
CA TYR A 8 -1.92 -5.82 -11.97
C TYR A 8 -2.50 -6.25 -10.61
N LEU A 9 -3.27 -7.34 -10.59
CA LEU A 9 -3.08 -8.33 -9.54
C LEU A 9 -1.91 -9.21 -10.00
N TYR A 10 -0.69 -8.84 -9.61
CA TYR A 10 0.50 -9.63 -9.88
C TYR A 10 0.46 -10.85 -8.95
N GLU A 11 0.01 -11.99 -9.46
CA GLU A 11 0.14 -13.28 -8.81
C GLU A 11 1.61 -13.68 -8.89
N GLY A 12 2.35 -13.37 -7.82
CA GLY A 12 3.80 -13.39 -7.80
C GLY A 12 4.43 -14.77 -7.95
N VAL A 13 4.75 -15.16 -9.18
CA VAL A 13 5.88 -16.04 -9.50
C VAL A 13 6.57 -15.51 -10.76
N PHE A 14 7.76 -14.90 -10.59
CA PHE A 14 8.58 -14.48 -11.72
C PHE A 14 9.10 -15.74 -12.42
N SER A 15 8.57 -16.05 -13.62
CA SER A 15 9.05 -17.19 -14.41
C SER A 15 10.49 -16.91 -14.84
N GLU A 16 11.40 -17.86 -14.59
CA GLU A 16 12.82 -17.80 -14.97
C GLU A 16 13.02 -17.49 -16.46
N LYS A 17 12.00 -17.76 -17.29
CA LYS A 17 11.99 -17.54 -18.74
C LYS A 17 11.88 -16.06 -19.14
N CYS A 18 11.60 -15.15 -18.20
CA CYS A 18 11.48 -13.71 -18.46
C CYS A 18 12.78 -12.93 -18.17
N ILE A 19 13.88 -13.61 -17.87
CA ILE A 19 15.15 -12.98 -17.49
C ILE A 19 15.98 -12.74 -18.75
N ALA A 20 16.25 -11.47 -19.08
CA ALA A 20 17.18 -11.12 -20.14
C ALA A 20 18.61 -11.58 -19.77
N PRO A 21 19.39 -12.16 -20.71
CA PRO A 21 20.73 -12.65 -20.41
C PRO A 21 21.65 -11.50 -19.98
N GLY A 22 22.25 -11.60 -18.79
CA GLY A 22 23.20 -10.61 -18.25
C GLY A 22 22.78 -9.90 -16.95
N ILE A 23 21.63 -10.24 -16.36
CA ILE A 23 21.21 -9.72 -15.04
C ILE A 23 21.68 -10.69 -13.96
N GLU A 24 22.51 -10.22 -13.00
CA GLU A 24 22.84 -10.98 -11.79
C GLU A 24 21.58 -11.10 -10.90
N VAL A 25 20.87 -12.22 -11.04
CA VAL A 25 19.54 -12.49 -10.44
C VAL A 25 19.60 -12.59 -8.91
N GLU A 26 20.70 -13.08 -8.35
CA GLU A 26 20.80 -13.41 -6.92
C GLU A 26 20.66 -12.18 -6.00
N LYS A 27 21.33 -11.06 -6.32
CA LYS A 27 21.21 -9.82 -5.51
C LYS A 27 19.84 -9.18 -5.61
N GLN A 28 19.19 -9.25 -6.78
CA GLN A 28 17.87 -8.64 -6.96
C GLN A 28 16.75 -9.49 -6.35
N SER A 29 16.91 -10.82 -6.35
CA SER A 29 15.92 -11.75 -5.79
C SER A 29 15.66 -11.51 -4.29
N GLN A 30 16.72 -11.39 -3.49
CA GLN A 30 16.59 -11.20 -2.04
C GLN A 30 15.91 -9.86 -1.70
N VAL A 31 16.32 -8.77 -2.35
CA VAL A 31 15.73 -7.44 -2.18
C VAL A 31 14.27 -7.42 -2.63
N LEU A 32 13.92 -8.20 -3.66
CA LEU A 32 12.56 -8.31 -4.16
C LEU A 32 11.67 -9.03 -3.15
N GLU A 33 12.11 -10.16 -2.60
CA GLU A 33 11.37 -10.94 -1.61
C GLU A 33 11.09 -10.13 -0.33
N GLU A 34 12.07 -9.35 0.16
CA GLU A 34 11.88 -8.46 1.32
C GLU A 34 10.79 -7.41 1.06
N LYS A 35 10.86 -6.73 -0.10
CA LYS A 35 9.85 -5.75 -0.51
C LYS A 35 8.48 -6.39 -0.73
N LEU A 36 8.45 -7.64 -1.20
CA LEU A 36 7.23 -8.41 -1.37
C LEU A 36 6.61 -8.73 -0.02
N ALA A 37 7.42 -9.18 0.95
CA ALA A 37 6.95 -9.45 2.31
C ALA A 37 6.35 -8.20 2.97
N GLU A 38 6.95 -7.01 2.76
CA GLU A 38 6.39 -5.75 3.24
C GLU A 38 5.06 -5.40 2.58
N ARG A 39 4.98 -5.48 1.25
CA ARG A 39 3.74 -5.20 0.50
C ARG A 39 2.64 -6.20 0.82
N CYS A 40 2.99 -7.47 1.04
CA CYS A 40 2.07 -8.53 1.43
C CYS A 40 1.36 -8.25 2.76
N LYS A 41 1.97 -7.48 3.67
CA LYS A 41 1.30 -7.06 4.93
C LYS A 41 0.10 -6.14 4.67
N LEU A 42 0.14 -5.38 3.57
CA LEU A 42 -0.92 -4.43 3.16
C LEU A 42 -1.81 -4.97 2.04
N ALA A 43 -1.67 -6.25 1.68
CA ALA A 43 -2.44 -6.86 0.62
C ALA A 43 -3.94 -6.90 0.94
N LYS A 44 -4.77 -6.85 -0.11
CA LYS A 44 -6.23 -6.92 0.00
C LYS A 44 -6.64 -8.19 0.78
N GLY A 45 -7.57 -8.03 1.73
CA GLY A 45 -8.08 -9.13 2.56
C GLY A 45 -7.24 -9.43 3.81
N ARG A 46 -6.07 -8.79 3.98
CA ARG A 46 -5.31 -8.85 5.24
C ARG A 46 -5.88 -7.84 6.25
N PRO A 47 -5.72 -8.12 7.56
CA PRO A 47 -6.08 -7.15 8.58
C PRO A 47 -5.26 -5.86 8.41
N CYS A 48 -5.87 -4.71 8.73
CA CYS A 48 -5.18 -3.43 8.69
C CYS A 48 -4.01 -3.42 9.69
N VAL A 49 -2.88 -2.84 9.28
CA VAL A 49 -1.72 -2.66 10.17
C VAL A 49 -2.03 -1.53 11.15
N ASP A 50 -1.82 -1.78 12.42
CA ASP A 50 -2.02 -0.78 13.46
C ASP A 50 -0.78 0.11 13.60
N PHE A 51 -1.00 1.41 13.78
CA PHE A 51 0.05 2.40 13.94
C PHE A 51 -0.38 3.50 14.90
N LYS A 52 0.60 4.18 15.50
CA LYS A 52 0.33 5.32 16.39
C LYS A 52 -0.06 6.54 15.56
N VAL A 53 -1.13 7.20 15.97
CA VAL A 53 -1.66 8.40 15.34
C VAL A 53 -1.73 9.51 16.38
N VAL A 54 -1.40 10.72 15.95
CA VAL A 54 -1.60 11.94 16.74
C VAL A 54 -2.83 12.64 16.19
N ASP A 55 -3.81 12.86 17.05
CA ASP A 55 -5.03 13.59 16.71
C ASP A 55 -4.78 15.10 16.55
N VAL A 56 -5.74 15.84 16.00
CA VAL A 56 -5.72 17.30 15.88
C VAL A 56 -5.51 18.02 17.22
N ASN A 57 -5.91 17.38 18.32
CA ASN A 57 -5.74 17.87 19.68
C ASN A 57 -4.37 17.53 20.30
N GLY A 58 -3.46 16.90 19.54
CA GLY A 58 -2.15 16.46 20.02
C GLY A 58 -2.19 15.19 20.88
N LYS A 59 -3.33 14.49 20.95
CA LYS A 59 -3.46 13.24 21.70
C LYS A 59 -2.93 12.07 20.89
N GLU A 60 -2.05 11.28 21.50
CA GLU A 60 -1.63 10.00 20.93
C GLU A 60 -2.70 8.92 21.12
N GLY A 61 -2.96 8.15 20.06
CA GLY A 61 -3.85 6.98 20.07
C GLY A 61 -3.39 5.94 19.05
N MET A 62 -4.03 4.77 19.05
CA MET A 62 -3.81 3.76 18.02
C MET A 62 -4.79 3.94 16.87
N PHE A 63 -4.39 3.60 15.64
CA PHE A 63 -5.28 3.67 14.49
C PHE A 63 -6.53 2.81 14.70
N SER A 64 -6.37 1.63 15.32
CA SER A 64 -7.49 0.75 15.68
C SER A 64 -8.58 1.42 16.51
N ASP A 65 -8.25 2.41 17.33
CA ASP A 65 -9.23 3.13 18.17
C ASP A 65 -10.23 3.95 17.33
N TYR A 66 -9.84 4.34 16.12
CA TYR A 66 -10.65 5.13 15.19
C TYR A 66 -11.45 4.26 14.21
N VAL A 67 -11.10 2.97 14.09
CA VAL A 67 -11.77 2.04 13.18
C VAL A 67 -13.06 1.52 13.82
N LYS A 68 -14.21 1.82 13.20
CA LYS A 68 -15.51 1.35 13.70
C LYS A 68 -15.82 -0.06 13.14
N PRO A 69 -15.93 -1.10 13.99
CA PRO A 69 -16.25 -2.44 13.52
C PRO A 69 -17.65 -2.49 12.89
N GLY A 70 -17.82 -3.31 11.85
CA GLY A 70 -19.09 -3.46 11.14
C GLY A 70 -19.47 -2.31 10.20
N LYS A 71 -18.63 -1.27 10.09
CA LYS A 71 -18.79 -0.19 9.10
C LYS A 71 -17.63 -0.19 8.12
N TYR A 72 -17.86 0.36 6.93
CA TYR A 72 -16.78 0.69 6.02
C TYR A 72 -16.01 1.88 6.58
N ASN A 73 -14.70 1.68 6.79
CA ASN A 73 -13.78 2.72 7.22
C ASN A 73 -12.88 3.05 6.02
N MET A 74 -12.73 4.34 5.72
CA MET A 74 -11.86 4.84 4.66
C MET A 74 -10.72 5.64 5.28
N LEU A 75 -9.49 5.35 4.86
CA LEU A 75 -8.29 6.08 5.26
C LEU A 75 -7.85 6.98 4.11
N GLU A 76 -7.80 8.28 4.34
CA GLU A 76 -7.26 9.27 3.42
C GLU A 76 -5.92 9.78 3.95
N VAL A 77 -4.84 9.58 3.20
CA VAL A 77 -3.50 10.06 3.54
C VAL A 77 -3.17 11.25 2.64
N TRP A 78 -3.12 12.45 3.21
CA TRP A 78 -2.79 13.68 2.49
C TRP A 78 -1.76 14.49 3.26
N ALA A 79 -1.12 15.42 2.56
CA ALA A 79 -0.19 16.36 3.15
C ALA A 79 -0.32 17.72 2.48
N LEU A 80 -0.12 18.81 3.24
CA LEU A 80 -0.19 20.16 2.70
C LEU A 80 0.76 20.38 1.53
N TRP A 81 1.94 19.76 1.56
CA TRP A 81 2.95 19.87 0.50
C TRP A 81 2.71 18.91 -0.70
N CYS A 82 1.71 18.03 -0.63
CA CYS A 82 1.40 17.10 -1.70
C CYS A 82 0.56 17.79 -2.79
N GLY A 83 1.19 18.14 -3.92
CA GLY A 83 0.53 18.80 -5.04
C GLY A 83 -0.67 18.02 -5.60
N HIS A 84 -0.51 16.72 -5.83
CA HIS A 84 -1.59 15.85 -6.33
C HIS A 84 -2.76 15.76 -5.34
N CYS A 85 -2.49 15.78 -4.03
CA CYS A 85 -3.50 15.71 -3.00
C CYS A 85 -4.39 16.96 -3.01
N ARG A 86 -3.84 18.15 -3.29
CA ARG A 86 -4.63 19.38 -3.35
C ARG A 86 -5.65 19.40 -4.50
N VAL A 87 -5.39 18.66 -5.58
CA VAL A 87 -6.28 18.61 -6.76
C VAL A 87 -7.51 17.73 -6.51
N VAL A 88 -7.39 16.72 -5.64
CA VAL A 88 -8.50 15.81 -5.30
C VAL A 88 -9.41 16.34 -4.19
N ILE A 89 -9.00 17.38 -3.47
CA ILE A 89 -9.83 18.04 -2.45
C ILE A 89 -10.84 18.96 -3.16
N PRO A 90 -12.15 18.74 -3.01
CA PRO A 90 -13.15 19.60 -3.64
C PRO A 90 -13.07 21.03 -3.10
N HIS A 91 -13.22 22.00 -4.00
CA HIS A 91 -13.26 23.44 -3.69
C HIS A 91 -14.59 23.86 -3.07
#